data_AF-A0A6G1EB38-F1
#
_entry.id   AF-A0A6G1EB38-F1
#
_cell.length_a   1.000
_cell.length_b   1.000
_cell.length_c   1.000
_cell.angle_alpha   90.00
_cell.angle_beta   90.00
_cell.angle_gamma   90.00
#
_symmetry.space_group_name_H-M   'P 1'
#
loop_
_entity.id
_entity.type
_entity.pdbx_description
1 polymer ?
#
loop_
_entity_poly.entity_id
_entity_poly.type
_entity_poly.pdbx_seq_one_letter_code
_entity_poly.pdbx_strand_id
1 'polypeptide(L)'
;MVVYGFIPRAPIDLLSISSPDEQHVDAVARAELMFKIHAQTQQNIAHTNAKNQVAGSKGRKLVTFEPGDMVWLHLRKERFPTLRRSKLMPRADGPFKVLKKINDNAYILDLPAEYGVSSTFNVADLKPYAGENEQIPSRTTSIQEGEDDEDISPYTGPATPTEPAPTSLPTTPNPETFQGPITRARARDLNYVILLRNEGEDSVQE
;
A
#
# COMPACT_ATOMS: atom_id res chain seq x y z
N MET A 1 14.22 36.91 -17.49
CA MET A 1 13.30 37.55 -16.52
C MET A 1 13.17 36.60 -15.35
N VAL A 2 13.79 36.92 -14.22
CA VAL A 2 13.78 36.05 -13.02
C VAL A 2 12.46 36.29 -12.30
N VAL A 3 11.57 35.29 -12.34
CA VAL A 3 10.29 35.34 -11.61
C VAL A 3 10.56 34.79 -10.22
N TYR A 4 10.52 35.66 -9.21
CA TYR A 4 10.69 35.27 -7.81
C TYR A 4 9.52 34.37 -7.39
N GLY A 5 9.86 33.22 -6.81
CA GLY A 5 8.93 32.22 -6.32
C GLY A 5 8.10 32.72 -5.13
N PHE A 6 6.90 32.15 -5.04
CA PHE A 6 5.92 32.42 -3.99
C PHE A 6 6.51 32.16 -2.59
N ILE A 7 6.47 33.18 -1.74
CA ILE A 7 6.95 33.09 -0.35
C ILE A 7 5.94 32.27 0.46
N PRO A 8 6.33 31.14 1.08
CA PRO A 8 5.42 30.38 1.92
C PRO A 8 5.03 31.21 3.15
N ARG A 9 3.76 31.12 3.54
CA ARG A 9 3.25 31.84 4.72
C ARG A 9 4.02 31.41 5.97
N ALA A 10 4.53 32.39 6.70
CA ALA A 10 5.26 32.15 7.93
C ALA A 10 4.27 31.75 9.05
N PRO A 11 4.73 31.06 10.12
CA PRO A 11 3.86 30.71 11.24
C PRO A 11 3.14 31.91 11.89
N ILE A 12 3.69 33.13 11.77
CA ILE A 12 3.05 34.38 12.21
C ILE A 12 1.87 34.78 11.31
N ASP A 13 1.90 34.45 10.02
CA ASP A 13 0.80 34.70 9.07
C ASP A 13 -0.36 33.72 9.26
N LEU A 14 -0.15 32.65 10.04
CA LEU A 14 -1.19 31.72 10.48
C LEU A 14 -1.88 32.17 11.77
N LEU A 15 -1.35 33.20 12.45
CA LEU A 15 -2.07 33.84 13.53
C LEU A 15 -3.19 34.66 12.88
N SER A 16 -4.40 34.13 12.94
CA SER A 16 -5.62 34.92 12.82
C SER A 16 -5.60 35.97 13.93
N ILE A 17 -4.93 37.10 13.69
CA ILE A 17 -5.20 38.31 14.45
C ILE A 17 -6.63 38.64 14.06
N SER A 18 -7.59 38.33 14.92
CA SER A 18 -8.97 38.80 14.78
C SER A 18 -8.88 40.27 14.41
N SER A 19 -9.40 40.62 13.24
CA SER A 19 -9.46 42.01 12.84
C SER A 19 -10.17 42.77 13.96
N PRO A 20 -9.70 43.96 14.36
CA PRO A 20 -10.30 44.72 15.47
C PRO A 20 -11.77 45.12 15.22
N ASP A 21 -12.30 44.82 14.03
CA ASP A 21 -13.67 45.05 13.58
C ASP A 21 -14.56 43.78 13.65
N GLU A 22 -14.04 42.65 14.16
CA GLU A 22 -14.92 41.55 14.58
C GLU A 22 -15.71 42.02 15.81
N GLN A 23 -17.01 42.25 15.63
CA GLN A 23 -17.94 42.51 16.71
C GLN A 23 -17.69 41.49 17.82
N HIS A 24 -17.38 41.97 19.04
CA HIS A 24 -17.10 41.12 20.18
C HIS A 24 -18.37 40.33 20.52
N VAL A 25 -18.53 39.15 19.93
CA VAL A 25 -19.67 38.26 20.18
C VAL A 25 -19.71 38.00 21.68
N ASP A 26 -20.90 38.11 22.28
CA ASP A 26 -21.09 37.82 23.69
C ASP A 26 -20.46 36.46 24.02
N ALA A 27 -19.76 36.37 25.15
CA ALA A 27 -18.95 35.19 25.49
C ALA A 27 -19.81 33.92 25.55
N VAL A 28 -21.07 34.08 25.97
CA VAL A 28 -22.08 33.00 25.99
C VAL A 28 -22.42 32.52 24.58
N ALA A 29 -22.72 33.45 23.66
CA ALA A 29 -23.04 33.12 22.27
C ALA A 29 -21.87 32.43 21.54
N ARG A 30 -20.63 32.83 21.83
CA ARG A 30 -19.43 32.16 21.29
C ARG A 30 -19.27 30.74 21.82
N ALA A 31 -19.57 30.49 23.10
CA ALA A 31 -19.53 29.15 23.68
C ALA A 31 -20.61 28.23 23.07
N GLU A 32 -21.84 28.73 22.91
CA GLU A 32 -22.92 27.99 22.24
C GLU A 32 -22.57 27.62 20.80
N LEU A 33 -21.97 28.56 20.06
CA LEU A 33 -21.47 28.31 18.71
C LEU A 33 -20.39 27.23 18.70
N MET A 34 -19.45 27.26 19.65
CA MET A 34 -18.41 26.24 19.79
C MET A 34 -19.00 24.85 20.06
N PHE A 35 -19.98 24.74 20.96
CA PHE A 35 -20.68 23.48 21.23
C PHE A 35 -21.38 22.94 19.99
N LYS A 36 -22.04 23.83 19.22
CA LYS A 36 -22.69 23.46 17.96
C LYS A 36 -21.69 22.95 16.92
N ILE A 37 -20.55 23.63 16.77
CA ILE A 37 -19.48 23.19 15.86
C ILE A 37 -18.97 21.80 16.28
N HIS A 38 -18.66 21.60 17.56
CA HIS A 38 -18.20 20.30 18.05
C HIS A 38 -19.22 19.19 17.79
N ALA A 39 -20.50 19.45 18.05
CA ALA A 39 -21.57 18.49 17.77
C ALA A 39 -21.65 18.14 16.27
N GLN A 40 -21.61 19.15 15.40
CA GLN A 40 -21.61 18.96 13.95
C GLN A 40 -20.36 18.20 13.46
N THR A 41 -19.18 18.54 13.97
CA THR A 41 -17.93 17.84 13.64
C THR A 41 -17.99 16.38 14.08
N GLN A 42 -18.50 16.08 15.28
CA GLN A 42 -18.66 14.70 15.75
C GLN A 42 -19.61 13.90 14.85
N GLN A 43 -20.75 14.48 14.46
CA GLN A 43 -21.68 13.85 13.52
C GLN A 43 -21.02 13.59 12.17
N ASN A 44 -20.28 14.55 11.63
CA ASN A 44 -19.58 14.41 10.35
C ASN A 44 -18.50 13.33 10.40
N ILE A 45 -17.73 13.24 11.50
CA ILE A 45 -16.73 12.17 11.71
C ILE A 45 -17.43 10.82 11.77
N ALA A 46 -18.49 10.68 12.55
CA ALA A 46 -19.23 9.42 12.68
C ALA A 46 -19.79 8.97 11.32
N HIS A 47 -20.43 9.88 10.57
CA HIS A 47 -20.97 9.60 9.25
C HIS A 47 -19.87 9.18 8.26
N THR A 48 -18.75 9.93 8.23
CA THR A 48 -17.61 9.63 7.35
C THR A 48 -16.95 8.29 7.72
N ASN A 49 -16.79 8.01 9.01
CA ASN A 49 -16.24 6.73 9.50
C ASN A 49 -17.13 5.55 9.10
N ALA A 50 -18.45 5.67 9.22
CA ALA A 50 -19.39 4.64 8.80
C ALA A 50 -19.30 4.37 7.29
N LYS A 51 -19.25 5.42 6.47
CA LYS A 51 -19.05 5.30 5.02
C LYS A 51 -17.72 4.61 4.68
N ASN A 52 -16.64 5.03 5.34
CA ASN A 52 -15.31 4.46 5.16
C ASN A 52 -15.23 3.00 5.61
N GLN A 53 -15.95 2.63 6.67
CA GLN A 53 -16.04 1.25 7.13
C GLN A 53 -16.66 0.36 6.06
N VAL A 54 -17.82 0.75 5.51
CA VAL A 54 -18.52 -0.02 4.45
C VAL A 54 -17.66 -0.14 3.19
N ALA A 55 -17.06 0.96 2.74
CA ALA A 55 -16.20 0.94 1.56
C ALA A 55 -14.91 0.13 1.79
N GLY A 56 -14.30 0.27 2.97
CA GLY A 56 -13.03 -0.38 3.32
C GLY A 56 -13.18 -1.86 3.65
N SER A 57 -14.33 -2.30 4.17
CA SER A 57 -14.62 -3.71 4.45
C SER A 57 -15.17 -4.47 3.25
N LYS A 58 -15.45 -3.79 2.12
CA LYS A 58 -15.96 -4.43 0.91
C LYS A 58 -14.96 -5.50 0.43
N GLY A 59 -15.40 -6.76 0.38
CA GLY A 59 -14.58 -7.90 -0.04
C GLY A 59 -13.67 -8.50 1.04
N ARG A 60 -13.64 -7.97 2.27
CA ARG A 60 -12.90 -8.56 3.37
C ARG A 60 -13.71 -9.67 4.02
N LYS A 61 -13.09 -10.83 4.25
CA LYS A 61 -13.68 -11.93 5.04
C LYS A 61 -13.36 -11.71 6.52
N LEU A 62 -14.36 -11.86 7.38
CA LEU A 62 -14.15 -11.88 8.82
C LEU A 62 -13.43 -13.19 9.18
N VAL A 63 -12.22 -13.07 9.70
CA VAL A 63 -11.44 -14.20 10.23
C VAL A 63 -11.21 -13.91 11.70
N THR A 64 -11.61 -14.83 12.56
CA THR A 64 -11.46 -14.73 14.02
C THR A 64 -10.89 -16.03 14.54
N PHE A 65 -10.06 -15.94 15.56
CA PHE A 65 -9.43 -17.09 16.21
C PHE A 65 -9.77 -17.08 17.69
N GLU A 66 -9.89 -18.25 18.28
CA GLU A 66 -10.09 -18.41 19.71
C GLU A 66 -8.80 -18.92 20.40
N PRO A 67 -8.61 -18.65 21.70
CA PRO A 67 -7.49 -19.20 22.45
C PRO A 67 -7.50 -20.73 22.39
N GLY A 68 -6.40 -21.32 21.94
CA GLY A 68 -6.28 -22.76 21.71
C GLY A 68 -6.24 -23.16 20.24
N ASP A 69 -6.68 -22.29 19.34
CA ASP A 69 -6.60 -22.54 17.90
C ASP A 69 -5.15 -22.61 17.43
N MET A 70 -4.90 -23.47 16.45
CA MET A 70 -3.63 -23.56 15.75
C MET A 70 -3.66 -22.63 14.54
N VAL A 71 -2.62 -21.84 14.35
CA VAL A 71 -2.50 -20.89 13.25
C VAL A 71 -1.12 -20.92 12.62
N TRP A 72 -1.05 -20.77 11.31
CA TRP A 72 0.20 -20.51 10.59
C TRP A 72 0.57 -19.04 10.71
N LEU A 73 1.85 -18.77 10.96
CA LEU A 73 2.38 -17.41 11.08
C LEU A 73 3.01 -16.96 9.76
N HIS A 74 2.59 -15.81 9.22
CA HIS A 74 3.18 -15.22 8.04
C HIS A 74 4.53 -14.53 8.36
N LEU A 75 5.59 -14.97 7.68
CA LEU A 75 6.94 -14.45 7.83
C LEU A 75 7.13 -13.19 6.95
N ARG A 76 6.98 -12.00 7.55
CA ARG A 76 7.32 -10.73 6.89
C ARG A 76 8.82 -10.48 6.93
N LYS A 77 9.43 -10.05 5.81
CA LYS A 77 10.87 -9.81 5.70
C LYS A 77 11.38 -8.78 6.72
N GLU A 78 10.58 -7.73 6.97
CA GLU A 78 10.90 -6.67 7.95
C GLU A 78 10.97 -7.16 9.40
N ARG A 79 10.17 -8.19 9.76
CA ARG A 79 10.16 -8.75 11.11
C ARG A 79 11.07 -9.96 11.26
N PHE A 80 11.22 -10.75 10.20
CA PHE A 80 11.94 -12.02 10.19
C PHE A 80 13.00 -12.07 9.09
N PRO A 81 14.04 -11.23 9.15
CA PRO A 81 15.10 -11.22 8.13
C PRO A 81 15.86 -12.55 8.10
N THR A 82 16.06 -13.19 9.26
CA THR A 82 16.79 -14.46 9.39
C THR A 82 16.01 -15.66 8.85
N LEU A 83 14.69 -15.67 9.02
CA LEU A 83 13.82 -16.77 8.59
C LEU A 83 13.35 -16.62 7.13
N ARG A 84 13.30 -15.39 6.60
CA ARG A 84 12.91 -15.12 5.21
C ARG A 84 14.02 -14.40 4.44
N ARG A 85 15.14 -15.11 4.24
CA ARG A 85 16.33 -14.59 3.54
C ARG A 85 16.19 -14.54 2.02
N SER A 86 15.51 -15.52 1.43
CA SER A 86 15.37 -15.62 -0.03
C SER A 86 13.91 -15.69 -0.47
N LYS A 87 13.65 -15.35 -1.74
CA LYS A 87 12.30 -15.40 -2.33
C LYS A 87 11.72 -16.83 -2.38
N LEU A 88 12.58 -17.85 -2.36
CA LEU A 88 12.20 -19.27 -2.43
C LEU A 88 11.91 -19.90 -1.06
N MET A 89 12.29 -19.24 0.04
CA MET A 89 11.97 -19.72 1.39
C MET A 89 10.45 -19.68 1.65
N PRO A 90 9.92 -20.59 2.50
CA PRO A 90 8.51 -20.59 2.85
C PRO A 90 8.09 -19.24 3.42
N ARG A 91 6.88 -18.79 3.03
CA ARG A 91 6.32 -17.51 3.49
C ARG A 91 5.56 -17.62 4.80
N ALA A 92 5.26 -18.82 5.25
CA ALA A 92 4.59 -19.07 6.51
C ALA A 92 5.37 -20.14 7.28
N ASP A 93 5.37 -20.00 8.59
CA ASP A 93 5.97 -20.93 9.52
C ASP A 93 4.90 -21.56 10.41
N GLY A 94 5.26 -22.69 11.03
CA GLY A 94 4.44 -23.74 11.62
C GLY A 94 3.12 -23.40 12.33
N PRO A 95 2.36 -24.43 12.74
CA PRO A 95 1.20 -24.21 13.57
C PRO A 95 1.62 -23.75 14.97
N PHE A 96 1.32 -22.49 15.27
CA PHE A 96 1.45 -21.93 16.61
C PHE A 96 0.09 -21.88 17.29
N LYS A 97 0.08 -22.12 18.60
CA LYS A 97 -1.13 -22.03 19.39
C LYS A 97 -1.43 -20.56 19.71
N VAL A 98 -2.68 -20.14 19.53
CA VAL A 98 -3.16 -18.85 20.03
C VAL A 98 -3.28 -18.95 21.56
N LEU A 99 -2.50 -18.17 22.30
CA LEU A 99 -2.56 -18.12 23.76
C LEU A 99 -3.68 -17.22 24.24
N LYS A 100 -3.83 -16.05 23.61
CA LYS A 100 -4.78 -15.03 24.05
C LYS A 100 -5.23 -14.16 22.88
N LYS A 101 -6.53 -13.88 22.83
CA LYS A 101 -7.13 -12.85 21.98
C LYS A 101 -7.09 -11.51 22.71
N ILE A 102 -6.41 -10.51 22.13
CA ILE A 102 -6.42 -9.14 22.66
C ILE A 102 -7.63 -8.41 22.10
N ASN A 103 -7.78 -8.45 20.78
CA ASN A 103 -8.88 -7.88 19.99
C ASN A 103 -9.14 -8.79 18.78
N ASP A 104 -10.22 -8.58 18.03
CA ASP A 104 -10.49 -9.34 16.80
C ASP A 104 -9.36 -9.23 15.75
N ASN A 105 -8.57 -8.16 15.81
CA ASN A 105 -7.46 -7.88 14.92
C ASN A 105 -6.08 -8.32 15.46
N ALA A 106 -5.95 -8.65 16.75
CA ALA A 106 -4.64 -8.85 17.39
C ALA A 106 -4.64 -10.00 18.40
N TYR A 107 -3.68 -10.91 18.22
CA TYR A 107 -3.58 -12.18 18.96
C TYR A 107 -2.17 -12.39 19.48
N ILE A 108 -2.06 -13.06 20.63
CA ILE A 108 -0.79 -13.51 21.21
C ILE A 108 -0.62 -14.99 20.88
N LEU A 109 0.51 -15.34 20.27
CA LEU A 109 0.87 -16.71 19.94
C LEU A 109 1.86 -17.30 20.95
N ASP A 110 1.87 -18.62 21.05
CA ASP A 110 2.90 -19.38 21.73
C ASP A 110 4.14 -19.51 20.84
N LEU A 111 4.93 -18.42 20.80
CA LEU A 111 6.11 -18.32 19.94
C LEU A 111 7.40 -18.56 20.75
N PRO A 112 8.31 -19.44 20.29
CA PRO A 112 9.61 -19.63 20.93
C PRO A 112 10.42 -18.34 20.96
N ALA A 113 11.20 -18.14 22.04
CA ALA A 113 12.06 -16.98 22.21
C ALA A 113 13.13 -16.83 21.11
N GLU A 114 13.46 -17.93 20.43
CA GLU A 114 14.40 -18.00 19.30
C GLU A 114 14.02 -17.11 18.12
N TYR A 115 12.73 -16.82 17.94
CA TYR A 115 12.26 -15.93 16.88
C TYR A 115 12.67 -14.47 17.11
N GLY A 116 13.01 -14.08 18.34
CA GLY A 116 13.51 -12.75 18.66
C GLY A 116 12.54 -11.59 18.40
N VAL A 117 11.24 -11.88 18.22
CA VAL A 117 10.19 -10.89 17.98
C VAL A 117 9.12 -10.95 19.07
N SER A 118 8.25 -9.93 19.11
CA SER A 118 7.09 -9.97 19.99
C SER A 118 6.10 -11.06 19.56
N SER A 119 5.49 -11.73 20.53
CA SER A 119 4.49 -12.78 20.31
C SER A 119 3.12 -12.26 19.88
N THR A 120 2.97 -10.95 19.67
CA THR A 120 1.70 -10.31 19.30
C THR A 120 1.65 -10.05 17.79
N PHE A 121 0.63 -10.63 17.14
CA PHE A 121 0.47 -10.60 15.69
C PHE A 121 -0.91 -10.08 15.29
N ASN A 122 -0.95 -9.47 14.09
CA ASN A 122 -2.18 -9.03 13.48
C ASN A 122 -2.90 -10.22 12.82
N VAL A 123 -4.23 -10.21 12.78
CA VAL A 123 -5.03 -11.24 12.09
C VAL A 123 -4.62 -11.43 10.61
N ALA A 124 -4.16 -10.37 9.95
CA ALA A 124 -3.68 -10.41 8.57
C ALA A 124 -2.38 -11.23 8.39
N ASP A 125 -1.60 -11.39 9.47
CA ASP A 125 -0.38 -12.18 9.47
C ASP A 125 -0.64 -13.64 9.93
N LEU A 126 -1.89 -14.00 10.23
CA LEU A 126 -2.27 -15.33 10.70
C LEU A 126 -3.13 -16.04 9.67
N LYS A 127 -2.95 -17.37 9.55
CA LYS A 127 -3.84 -18.22 8.76
C LYS A 127 -4.35 -19.39 9.60
N PRO A 128 -5.64 -19.78 9.48
CA PRO A 128 -6.16 -20.93 10.19
C PRO A 128 -5.39 -22.21 9.79
N TYR A 129 -5.11 -23.07 10.76
CA TYR A 129 -4.57 -24.40 10.54
C TYR A 129 -5.71 -25.43 10.48
N ALA A 130 -5.90 -26.13 9.36
CA ALA A 130 -6.99 -27.08 9.15
C ALA A 130 -6.61 -28.56 9.33
N GLY A 131 -5.40 -28.87 9.82
CA GLY A 131 -4.92 -30.24 10.03
C GLY A 131 -3.93 -30.74 8.96
N GLU A 132 -3.42 -31.95 9.18
CA GLU A 132 -2.32 -32.59 8.42
C GLU A 132 -2.69 -32.94 6.96
N ASN A 133 -3.99 -32.98 6.66
CA ASN A 133 -4.58 -33.15 5.33
C ASN A 133 -4.48 -31.89 4.45
N GLU A 134 -4.20 -30.73 5.04
CA GLU A 134 -3.73 -29.55 4.33
C GLU A 134 -2.25 -29.32 4.68
N GLN A 135 -1.38 -30.16 4.13
CA GLN A 135 -0.08 -29.65 3.67
C GLN A 135 -0.39 -28.61 2.60
N ILE A 136 -0.78 -27.41 3.06
CA ILE A 136 -0.85 -26.22 2.23
C ILE A 136 0.53 -26.20 1.59
N PRO A 137 0.63 -26.35 0.26
CA PRO A 137 1.92 -26.23 -0.35
C PRO A 137 2.37 -24.83 0.04
N SER A 138 3.52 -24.73 0.73
CA SER A 138 4.21 -23.45 1.00
C SER A 138 4.52 -22.65 -0.29
N ARG A 139 4.01 -23.13 -1.44
CA ARG A 139 4.13 -22.69 -2.82
C ARG A 139 2.94 -21.85 -3.30
N THR A 140 1.76 -21.88 -2.67
CA THR A 140 0.71 -20.92 -3.04
C THR A 140 0.96 -19.63 -2.27
N THR A 141 2.00 -18.92 -2.71
CA THR A 141 2.10 -17.49 -2.44
C THR A 141 0.75 -16.91 -2.88
N SER A 142 0.00 -16.32 -1.94
CA SER A 142 -0.87 -15.23 -2.35
C SER A 142 0.07 -14.28 -3.08
N ILE A 143 -0.13 -14.10 -4.39
CA ILE A 143 0.64 -13.18 -5.21
C ILE A 143 0.44 -11.83 -4.54
N GLN A 144 1.38 -11.46 -3.67
CA GLN A 144 1.51 -10.10 -3.21
C GLN A 144 2.11 -9.41 -4.42
N GLU A 145 1.35 -8.46 -4.97
CA GLU A 145 1.76 -7.68 -6.12
C GLU A 145 3.22 -7.24 -5.91
N GLY A 146 4.07 -7.64 -6.86
CA GLY A 146 5.51 -7.42 -6.76
C GLY A 146 5.81 -5.94 -6.54
N GLU A 147 6.85 -5.67 -5.77
CA GLU A 147 7.52 -4.38 -5.75
C GLU A 147 7.76 -3.95 -7.22
N ASP A 148 7.40 -2.71 -7.56
CA ASP A 148 7.64 -2.19 -8.91
C ASP A 148 9.16 -2.24 -9.18
N ASP A 149 9.55 -3.01 -10.19
CA ASP A 149 10.88 -2.94 -10.79
C ASP A 149 10.94 -1.65 -11.62
N GLU A 150 10.93 -0.49 -10.96
CA GLU A 150 11.23 0.77 -11.62
C GLU A 150 12.76 0.84 -11.86
N ASP A 151 13.10 1.06 -13.13
CA ASP A 151 14.42 1.39 -13.67
C ASP A 151 15.56 0.36 -13.52
N ILE A 152 15.48 -0.72 -14.30
CA ILE A 152 16.70 -1.22 -14.97
C ILE A 152 16.94 -0.43 -16.26
N SER A 153 17.51 0.77 -16.12
CA SER A 153 18.14 1.46 -17.25
C SER A 153 19.23 0.56 -17.84
N PRO A 154 19.22 0.25 -19.14
CA PRO A 154 20.20 -0.67 -19.75
C PRO A 154 21.61 -0.07 -19.91
N TYR A 155 21.89 1.11 -19.36
CA TYR A 155 23.21 1.73 -19.42
C TYR A 155 23.77 1.99 -18.03
N THR A 156 24.44 0.99 -17.46
CA THR A 156 25.46 1.22 -16.43
C THR A 156 26.59 0.21 -16.64
N GLY A 157 27.50 0.56 -17.54
CA GLY A 157 28.89 0.08 -17.51
C GLY A 157 29.76 1.11 -16.76
N PRO A 158 30.91 0.70 -16.19
CA PRO A 158 31.67 1.50 -15.24
C PRO A 158 32.37 2.70 -15.89
N ALA A 159 32.53 3.76 -15.09
CA ALA A 159 33.04 5.07 -15.45
C ALA A 159 34.46 5.09 -16.07
N THR A 160 34.65 5.93 -17.09
CA THR A 160 35.88 6.74 -17.26
C THR A 160 35.56 7.98 -18.13
N PRO A 161 36.15 9.16 -17.87
CA PRO A 161 35.68 10.46 -18.36
C PRO A 161 36.48 10.99 -19.56
N THR A 162 35.85 11.67 -20.54
CA THR A 162 36.43 12.73 -21.37
C THR A 162 35.30 13.50 -22.09
N GLU A 163 35.52 14.81 -22.23
CA GLU A 163 34.64 15.95 -22.62
C GLU A 163 34.34 16.03 -24.17
N PRO A 164 33.72 17.10 -24.74
CA PRO A 164 32.30 17.16 -25.15
C PRO A 164 32.01 17.37 -26.67
N ALA A 165 30.80 16.93 -27.11
CA ALA A 165 29.94 17.38 -28.25
C ALA A 165 30.50 17.29 -29.72
N PRO A 166 29.69 17.07 -30.79
CA PRO A 166 28.43 17.77 -31.10
C PRO A 166 27.25 16.96 -31.68
N THR A 167 26.04 17.47 -31.38
CA THR A 167 24.77 17.53 -32.14
C THR A 167 24.61 16.68 -33.42
N SER A 168 23.65 15.75 -33.42
CA SER A 168 22.85 15.40 -34.61
C SER A 168 21.47 14.79 -34.28
N LEU A 169 20.44 15.54 -34.71
CA LEU A 169 19.06 15.24 -35.14
C LEU A 169 18.18 14.10 -34.55
N PRO A 170 16.84 14.33 -34.48
CA PRO A 170 15.87 13.37 -33.96
C PRO A 170 15.57 12.27 -34.98
N THR A 171 15.82 11.01 -34.64
CA THR A 171 15.34 9.86 -35.41
C THR A 171 13.91 9.51 -34.97
N THR A 172 12.99 9.63 -35.92
CA THR A 172 11.60 9.18 -35.88
C THR A 172 11.48 7.72 -35.41
N PRO A 173 10.57 7.36 -34.48
CA PRO A 173 10.42 5.97 -34.06
C PRO A 173 9.67 5.16 -35.13
N ASN A 174 10.32 4.12 -35.62
CA ASN A 174 9.74 3.09 -36.48
C ASN A 174 9.00 2.06 -35.58
N PRO A 175 7.71 1.72 -35.81
CA PRO A 175 6.86 1.04 -34.82
C PRO A 175 7.05 -0.50 -34.66
N GLU A 176 8.06 -1.13 -35.26
CA GLU A 176 8.07 -2.60 -35.41
C GLU A 176 9.28 -3.32 -34.81
N THR A 177 9.98 -2.73 -33.82
CA THR A 177 11.11 -3.43 -33.18
C THR A 177 11.23 -3.10 -31.69
N PHE A 178 10.39 -3.72 -30.87
CA PHE A 178 10.56 -3.68 -29.43
C PHE A 178 11.65 -4.66 -29.00
N GLN A 179 12.92 -4.23 -28.99
CA GLN A 179 14.04 -5.06 -28.56
C GLN A 179 14.41 -4.76 -27.09
N GLY A 180 14.29 -5.76 -26.22
CA GLY A 180 14.59 -5.68 -24.79
C GLY A 180 13.94 -6.81 -23.99
N PRO A 181 14.32 -7.03 -22.72
CA PRO A 181 13.66 -8.01 -21.85
C PRO A 181 12.18 -7.66 -21.64
N ILE A 182 11.33 -8.69 -21.50
CA ILE A 182 9.90 -8.51 -21.25
C ILE A 182 9.69 -8.12 -19.78
N THR A 183 9.33 -6.87 -19.51
CA THR A 183 8.97 -6.39 -18.17
C THR A 183 7.45 -6.47 -17.95
N ARG A 184 7.00 -6.40 -16.69
CA ARG A 184 5.57 -6.50 -16.33
C ARG A 184 4.74 -5.36 -16.93
N ALA A 185 5.27 -4.14 -16.93
CA ALA A 185 4.65 -2.98 -17.60
C ALA A 185 4.50 -3.24 -19.10
N ARG A 186 5.56 -3.72 -19.74
CA ARG A 186 5.55 -4.05 -21.17
C ARG A 186 4.56 -5.15 -21.54
N ALA A 187 4.41 -6.18 -20.71
CA ALA A 187 3.40 -7.22 -20.92
C ALA A 187 1.97 -6.67 -20.82
N ARG A 188 1.71 -5.71 -19.91
CA ARG A 188 0.42 -5.01 -19.81
C ARG A 188 0.14 -4.16 -21.05
N ASP A 189 1.13 -3.40 -21.51
CA ASP A 189 0.99 -2.56 -22.70
C ASP A 189 0.73 -3.41 -23.95
N LEU A 190 1.43 -4.53 -24.12
CA LEU A 190 1.18 -5.46 -25.23
C LEU A 190 -0.22 -6.07 -25.15
N ASN A 191 -0.69 -6.47 -23.96
CA ASN A 191 -2.06 -6.96 -23.79
C ASN A 191 -3.10 -5.89 -24.13
N TYR A 192 -2.86 -4.62 -23.76
CA TYR A 192 -3.71 -3.50 -24.10
C TYR A 192 -3.74 -3.24 -25.63
N VAL A 193 -2.57 -3.27 -26.28
CA VAL A 193 -2.44 -3.13 -27.74
C VAL A 193 -3.14 -4.28 -28.47
N ILE A 194 -3.02 -5.52 -27.99
CA ILE A 194 -3.69 -6.69 -28.56
C ILE A 194 -5.21 -6.58 -28.40
N LEU A 195 -5.70 -6.15 -27.22
CA LEU A 195 -7.12 -5.93 -26.98
C LEU A 195 -7.70 -4.86 -27.91
N LEU A 196 -7.01 -3.72 -28.06
CA LEU A 196 -7.43 -2.66 -28.98
C LEU A 196 -7.41 -3.09 -30.46
N ARG A 197 -6.48 -3.97 -30.84
CA ARG A 197 -6.40 -4.50 -32.22
C ARG A 197 -7.57 -5.43 -32.54
N ASN A 198 -8.04 -6.20 -31.55
CA ASN A 198 -9.10 -7.18 -31.73
C ASN A 198 -10.51 -6.57 -31.73
N GLU A 199 -10.70 -5.35 -31.20
CA GLU A 199 -12.00 -4.66 -31.23
C GLU A 199 -12.30 -3.92 -32.56
N GLY A 200 -11.41 -4.02 -33.56
CA GLY A 200 -11.53 -3.32 -34.84
C GLY A 200 -11.99 -4.16 -36.05
N GLU A 201 -12.19 -5.48 -35.90
CA GLU A 201 -12.41 -6.37 -37.06
C GLU A 201 -13.85 -6.92 -37.20
N ASP A 202 -14.77 -6.66 -36.26
CA ASP A 202 -16.14 -7.21 -36.28
C ASP A 202 -17.19 -6.32 -36.99
N SER A 203 -16.79 -5.35 -37.81
CA SER A 203 -17.73 -4.48 -38.54
C SER A 203 -17.45 -4.38 -40.04
N VAL A 204 -17.31 -5.52 -40.73
CA VAL A 204 -17.67 -5.65 -42.16
C VAL A 204 -18.11 -7.09 -42.45
N GLN A 205 -19.42 -7.33 -42.51
CA GLN A 205 -20.04 -8.33 -43.39
C GLN A 205 -21.52 -7.99 -43.55
N GLU A 206 -21.81 -7.35 -44.69
CA GLU A 206 -23.11 -7.27 -45.35
C GLU A 206 -23.42 -8.62 -46.03
#